data_AF-A0A7Y2XTQ3-F1
#
_entry.id   AF-A0A7Y2XTQ3-F1
#
_cell.length_a   1.000
_cell.length_b   1.000
_cell.length_c   1.000
_cell.angle_alpha   90.00
_cell.angle_beta   90.00
_cell.angle_gamma   90.00
#
_symmetry.space_group_name_H-M   'P 1'
#
loop_
_entity.id
_entity.type
_entity.pdbx_description
1 polymer ?
#
loop_
_entity_poly.entity_id
_entity_poly.type
_entity_poly.pdbx_seq_one_letter_code
_entity_poly.pdbx_strand_id
1 'polypeptide(L)' 'VTSPETYADVKRAMQDARLTPENSEITQRASVEVELDVESGEKVLRFLDALEDLDDTQDVFSNADIPEEAYS' A
#
# COMPACT_ATOMS: atom_id res chain seq x y z
N VAL A 1 -4.86 9.08 -8.22
CA VAL A 1 -5.60 8.81 -6.97
C VAL A 1 -7.04 9.23 -7.19
N THR A 2 -7.99 8.36 -6.86
CA THR A 2 -9.44 8.62 -6.94
C THR A 2 -10.05 8.37 -5.58
N SER A 3 -11.31 8.75 -5.39
CA SER A 3 -12.08 8.16 -4.29
C SER A 3 -12.46 6.71 -4.65
N PRO A 4 -12.76 5.84 -3.67
CA PRO A 4 -13.18 4.47 -3.94
C PRO A 4 -14.45 4.40 -4.80
N GLU A 5 -15.39 5.33 -4.62
CA GLU A 5 -16.67 5.35 -5.33
C GLU A 5 -16.51 5.68 -6.81
N THR A 6 -15.50 6.49 -7.14
CA THR A 6 -15.24 6.97 -8.51
C THR A 6 -14.23 6.11 -9.27
N TYR A 7 -13.57 5.17 -8.59
CA TYR A 7 -12.50 4.35 -9.15
C TYR A 7 -12.90 3.62 -10.44
N ALA A 8 -14.06 2.95 -10.44
CA ALA A 8 -14.50 2.14 -11.57
C ALA A 8 -14.75 2.98 -12.84
N ASP A 9 -15.30 4.18 -12.67
CA ASP A 9 -15.62 5.08 -13.79
C ASP A 9 -14.35 5.69 -14.38
N VAL A 10 -13.40 6.09 -13.53
CA VAL A 10 -12.08 6.59 -13.96
C VAL A 10 -11.30 5.50 -14.71
N LYS A 11 -11.30 4.26 -14.19
CA LYS A 11 -10.62 3.13 -14.84
C LYS A 11 -11.18 2.86 -16.24
N ARG A 12 -12.51 2.87 -16.40
CA ARG A 12 -13.16 2.71 -17.71
C ARG A 12 -12.79 3.84 -18.68
N ALA A 13 -12.87 5.08 -18.22
CA ALA A 13 -12.51 6.24 -19.05
C ALA A 13 -11.05 6.18 -19.53
N MET A 14 -10.12 5.71 -18.68
CA MET A 14 -8.73 5.47 -19.06
C MET A 14 -8.59 4.37 -20.12
N GLN A 15 -9.32 3.26 -19.97
CA GLN A 15 -9.31 2.17 -20.96
C GLN A 15 -9.88 2.61 -22.32
N ASP A 16 -10.97 3.37 -22.33
CA ASP A 16 -11.57 3.92 -23.55
C ASP A 16 -10.62 4.89 -24.26
N ALA A 17 -9.81 5.64 -23.49
CA ALA A 17 -8.75 6.51 -23.98
C ALA A 17 -7.47 5.75 -24.40
N ARG A 18 -7.44 4.42 -24.31
CA ARG A 18 -6.26 3.56 -24.55
C ARG A 18 -5.08 3.86 -23.62
N LEU A 19 -5.37 4.36 -22.42
CA LEU A 19 -4.41 4.62 -21.35
C LEU A 19 -4.54 3.52 -20.29
N THR A 20 -4.14 2.30 -20.61
CA THR A 20 -4.25 1.19 -19.65
C THR A 20 -3.24 1.39 -18.52
N PRO A 21 -3.69 1.52 -17.25
CA PRO A 21 -2.77 1.63 -16.13
C PRO A 21 -2.04 0.30 -15.89
N GLU A 22 -0.75 0.36 -15.55
CA GLU A 22 0.06 -0.82 -15.22
C GLU A 22 -0.41 -1.48 -13.92
N ASN A 23 -0.81 -0.68 -12.93
CA ASN A 23 -1.45 -1.13 -11.70
C ASN A 23 -2.67 -0.24 -11.38
N SER A 24 -3.75 -0.87 -10.90
CA SER A 24 -4.94 -0.16 -10.43
C SER A 24 -5.67 -1.00 -9.40
N GLU A 25 -5.84 -0.48 -8.19
CA GLU A 25 -6.58 -1.13 -7.11
C GLU A 25 -7.19 -0.09 -6.16
N ILE A 26 -8.17 -0.54 -5.38
CA ILE A 26 -8.67 0.23 -4.23
C ILE A 26 -7.87 -0.24 -3.03
N THR A 27 -7.17 0.68 -2.38
CA THR A 27 -6.27 0.41 -1.25
C THR A 27 -6.40 1.51 -0.21
N GLN A 28 -5.94 1.25 1.01
CA GLN A 28 -5.83 2.28 2.04
C GLN A 28 -4.52 3.05 1.86
N ARG A 29 -4.62 4.37 1.73
CA ARG A 29 -3.47 5.26 1.64
C ARG A 29 -3.44 6.19 2.84
N ALA A 30 -2.35 6.16 3.60
CA ALA A 30 -2.15 7.07 4.71
C ALA A 30 -2.03 8.52 4.22
N SER A 31 -2.65 9.45 4.94
CA SER A 31 -2.53 10.89 4.67
C SER A 31 -1.23 11.49 5.23
N VAL A 32 -0.64 10.83 6.23
CA VAL A 32 0.60 11.23 6.91
C VAL A 32 1.41 9.97 7.18
N GLU A 33 2.68 10.03 6.81
CA GLU A 33 3.65 8.96 7.04
C GLU A 33 4.48 9.24 8.30
N VAL A 34 4.98 8.18 8.92
CA VAL A 34 5.83 8.23 10.11
C VAL A 34 7.19 7.64 9.76
N GLU A 35 8.20 8.50 9.66
CA GLU A 35 9.58 8.13 9.39
C GLU A 35 10.15 7.29 10.53
N LEU A 36 10.76 6.16 10.18
CA LEU A 36 11.41 5.24 11.10
C LEU A 36 12.93 5.21 10.89
N ASP A 37 13.66 4.90 11.96
CA ASP A 37 15.06 4.47 11.83
C ASP A 37 15.15 2.99 11.39
N VAL A 38 16.35 2.55 11.02
CA VAL A 38 16.58 1.18 10.53
C VAL A 38 16.16 0.13 11.55
N GLU A 39 16.50 0.32 12.83
CA GLU A 39 16.19 -0.65 13.90
C GLU A 39 14.67 -0.80 14.09
N SER A 40 13.94 0.30 14.07
CA SER A 40 12.48 0.33 14.18
C SER A 40 11.82 -0.19 12.91
N GLY A 41 12.37 0.13 11.75
CA GLY A 41 11.98 -0.37 10.44
C GLY A 41 12.02 -1.90 10.39
N GLU A 42 13.14 -2.52 10.78
CA GLU A 42 13.27 -3.98 10.84
C GLU A 42 12.22 -4.63 11.74
N LYS A 43 11.93 -4.03 12.90
CA LYS A 43 10.91 -4.54 13.83
C LYS A 43 9.51 -4.44 13.26
N VAL A 44 9.19 -3.33 12.60
CA VAL A 44 7.90 -3.12 11.94
C VAL A 44 7.74 -4.10 10.79
N LEU A 45 8.77 -4.29 9.96
CA LEU A 45 8.73 -5.27 8.86
C LEU A 45 8.41 -6.68 9.37
N ARG A 46 9.13 -7.17 10.38
CA ARG A 46 8.83 -8.48 10.99
C ARG A 46 7.42 -8.57 11.57
N PHE A 47 6.88 -7.47 12.07
CA PHE A 47 5.53 -7.43 12.59
C PHE A 47 4.49 -7.47 11.47
N LEU A 48 4.72 -6.74 10.38
CA LEU A 48 3.85 -6.77 9.20
C LEU A 48 3.85 -8.18 8.59
N ASP A 49 5.01 -8.80 8.40
CA ASP A 49 5.13 -10.18 7.90
C ASP A 49 4.30 -11.15 8.77
N ALA A 50 4.41 -11.05 10.09
CA ALA A 50 3.67 -11.91 11.01
C ALA A 50 2.15 -11.70 10.95
N LEU A 51 1.67 -10.51 10.57
CA LEU A 51 0.25 -10.25 10.35
C LEU A 51 -0.22 -10.82 9.01
N GLU A 52 0.62 -10.74 7.97
CA GLU A 52 0.35 -11.27 6.63
C GLU A 52 0.30 -12.81 6.62
N ASP A 53 1.06 -13.46 7.49
CA ASP A 53 1.09 -14.92 7.63
C ASP A 53 -0.18 -15.51 8.28
N LEU A 54 -1.09 -14.69 8.82
CA LEU A 54 -2.33 -15.17 9.44
C LEU A 54 -3.38 -15.50 8.38
N ASP A 55 -3.95 -16.71 8.45
CA ASP A 55 -4.99 -17.18 7.52
C ASP A 55 -6.21 -16.24 7.39
N ASP A 56 -6.52 -15.49 8.46
CA ASP A 56 -7.68 -14.60 8.53
C ASP A 56 -7.36 -13.16 8.07
N THR A 57 -6.10 -12.80 7.85
CA THR A 57 -5.73 -11.47 7.37
C THR A 57 -5.99 -11.36 5.87
N GLN A 58 -6.67 -10.30 5.45
CA GLN A 58 -6.94 -10.03 4.03
C GLN A 58 -5.93 -9.05 3.45
N ASP A 59 -5.74 -7.91 4.11
CA ASP A 59 -4.79 -6.86 3.72
C ASP A 59 -4.21 -6.21 4.97
N VAL A 60 -2.92 -5.86 4.94
CA VAL A 60 -2.23 -5.11 5.99
C VAL A 60 -1.82 -3.74 5.44
N PHE A 61 -2.12 -2.69 6.17
CA PHE A 61 -1.74 -1.32 5.80
C PHE A 61 -1.01 -0.66 6.95
N SER A 62 0.08 0.04 6.62
CA SER A 62 0.88 0.82 7.57
C SER A 62 1.10 2.22 7.01
N ASN A 63 1.32 3.18 7.90
CA ASN A 63 1.80 4.51 7.55
C ASN A 63 3.29 4.71 7.90
N ALA A 64 4.01 3.62 8.21
CA ALA A 64 5.44 3.65 8.45
C ALA A 64 6.19 3.95 7.14
N ASP A 65 7.04 4.96 7.17
CA ASP A 65 8.05 5.21 6.14
C ASP A 65 9.35 4.53 6.60
N ILE A 66 9.68 3.44 5.91
CA ILE A 66 10.72 2.49 6.31
C ILE A 66 11.95 2.73 5.43
N PRO A 67 13.13 2.98 6.00
CA PRO A 67 14.35 3.21 5.23
C PRO A 67 14.74 1.96 4.45
N GLU A 68 15.26 2.13 3.23
CA GLU A 68 15.61 1.03 2.32
C GLU A 68 16.61 0.05 2.95
N GLU A 69 17.50 0.55 3.81
CA GLU A 69 18.49 -0.26 4.53
C GLU A 69 17.85 -1.29 5.48
N ALA A 70 16.62 -1.05 5.97
CA ALA A 70 15.90 -1.99 6.83
C ALA A 70 15.36 -3.23 6.09
N TYR A 71 15.33 -3.21 4.74
CA TYR A 71 14.91 -4.33 3.89
C TYR A 71 16.05 -5.28 3.51
N SER A 72 17.26 -5.05 4.05
CA SER A 72 18.49 -5.79 3.72
C SER A 72 18.55 -7.20 4.29
#